data_AF-A0A7S2Z724-F1
#
_entry.id   AF-A0A7S2Z724-F1
#
_cell.length_a   1.000
_cell.length_b   1.000
_cell.length_c   1.000
_cell.angle_alpha   90.00
_cell.angle_beta   90.00
_cell.angle_gamma   90.00
#
_symmetry.space_group_name_H-M   'P 1'
#
loop_
_entity.id
_entity.type
_entity.pdbx_description
1 polymer ?
#
loop_
_entity_poly.entity_id
_entity_poly.type
_entity_poly.pdbx_seq_one_letter_code
_entity_poly.pdbx_strand_id
1 'polypeptide(L)'
;VRLHREEGKTWLGAAPDGIILPQTDSAAGDAGVATPGSSSSLLEIKCPYNRGFPRDMKPWQTAPWYYMAQVQSLMEIFDMDSCHFYCWTIEHGSCLYMVERDREYWQYVYCALEEFWHKNLVPAREILLDSGGMDVAAALEYKPREIHMLTEYTKILSQRMANSLEVKPMPNNLKM
;
A
#
# COMPACT_ATOMS: atom_id res chain seq x y z
N VAL A 1 9.48 -7.18 -5.32
CA VAL A 1 8.06 -7.57 -5.50
C VAL A 1 7.85 -8.96 -4.90
N ARG A 2 6.74 -9.20 -4.21
CA ARG A 2 6.34 -10.48 -3.63
C ARG A 2 4.88 -10.76 -3.98
N LEU A 3 4.55 -12.01 -4.28
CA LEU A 3 3.16 -12.48 -4.42
C LEU A 3 2.60 -12.92 -3.07
N HIS A 4 1.28 -12.83 -2.90
CA HIS A 4 0.61 -13.31 -1.70
C HIS A 4 0.93 -14.80 -1.46
N ARG A 5 1.22 -15.15 -0.20
CA ARG A 5 1.72 -16.50 0.15
C ARG A 5 0.62 -17.57 0.17
N GLU A 6 -0.60 -17.17 0.47
CA GLU A 6 -1.76 -18.08 0.49
C GLU A 6 -2.08 -18.60 -0.92
N GLU A 7 -2.25 -19.92 -1.01
CA GLU A 7 -2.68 -20.60 -2.22
C GLU A 7 -4.03 -20.05 -2.69
N GLY A 8 -4.18 -19.83 -4.00
CA GLY A 8 -5.36 -19.16 -4.58
C GLY A 8 -5.33 -17.62 -4.56
N LYS A 9 -4.37 -17.00 -3.87
CA LYS A 9 -4.18 -15.53 -3.86
C LYS A 9 -2.91 -15.07 -4.59
N THR A 10 -2.21 -15.95 -5.27
CA THR A 10 -0.93 -15.65 -5.96
C THR A 10 -1.04 -14.63 -7.10
N TRP A 11 -2.26 -14.28 -7.51
CA TRP A 11 -2.54 -13.17 -8.43
C TRP A 11 -2.40 -11.78 -7.79
N LEU A 12 -2.33 -11.71 -6.44
CA LEU A 12 -2.02 -10.49 -5.70
C LEU A 12 -0.51 -10.35 -5.48
N GLY A 13 0.01 -9.15 -5.73
CA GLY A 13 1.42 -8.83 -5.53
C GLY A 13 1.64 -7.46 -4.91
N ALA A 14 2.73 -7.33 -4.16
CA ALA A 14 3.14 -6.11 -3.47
C ALA A 14 4.65 -5.86 -3.61
N ALA A 15 5.05 -4.59 -3.52
CA ALA A 15 6.44 -4.17 -3.58
C ALA A 15 6.63 -2.95 -2.67
N PRO A 16 6.87 -3.15 -1.36
CA PRO A 16 7.23 -2.05 -0.48
C PRO A 16 8.61 -1.51 -0.85
N ASP A 17 8.88 -0.25 -0.53
CA ASP A 17 10.18 0.36 -0.73
C ASP A 17 11.24 -0.21 0.21
N GLY A 18 10.83 -0.76 1.36
CA GLY A 18 11.73 -1.46 2.27
C GLY A 18 11.04 -2.21 3.40
N ILE A 19 11.85 -2.92 4.17
CA ILE A 19 11.48 -3.52 5.46
C ILE A 19 12.41 -2.92 6.50
N ILE A 20 11.83 -2.31 7.53
CA ILE A 20 12.55 -1.83 8.71
C ILE A 20 12.64 -2.99 9.68
N LEU A 21 13.86 -3.47 9.91
CA LEU A 21 14.13 -4.51 10.89
C LEU A 21 14.15 -3.90 12.30
N PRO A 22 13.71 -4.64 13.32
CA PRO A 22 13.83 -4.20 14.70
C PRO A 22 15.28 -3.89 15.05
N GLN A 23 15.50 -2.79 15.78
CA GLN A 23 16.82 -2.48 16.30
C GLN A 23 17.22 -3.57 17.29
N THR A 24 18.29 -4.29 16.96
CA THR A 24 19.04 -5.06 17.92
C THR A 24 20.05 -4.11 18.54
N ASP A 25 20.04 -3.96 19.86
CA ASP A 25 21.04 -3.16 20.54
C ASP A 25 22.43 -3.79 20.29
N SER A 26 23.19 -3.23 19.37
CA SER A 26 24.55 -3.67 19.02
C SER A 26 25.58 -3.41 20.12
N ALA A 27 25.15 -2.85 21.26
CA ALA A 27 25.95 -2.75 22.48
C ALA A 27 26.00 -4.07 23.29
N ALA A 28 25.13 -5.05 22.98
CA ALA A 28 25.21 -6.39 23.53
C ALA A 28 25.82 -7.32 22.47
N GLY A 29 27.08 -7.73 22.69
CA GLY A 29 27.80 -8.62 21.77
C GLY A 29 27.04 -9.90 21.41
N ASP A 30 27.23 -10.34 20.17
CA ASP A 30 26.94 -11.65 19.53
C ASP A 30 25.60 -12.38 19.77
N ALA A 31 24.64 -11.80 20.49
CA ALA A 31 23.26 -12.27 20.51
C ALA A 31 22.32 -11.10 20.81
N GLY A 32 22.09 -10.23 19.81
CA GLY A 32 21.17 -9.11 19.93
C GLY A 32 19.75 -9.59 20.26
N VAL A 33 19.36 -9.50 21.52
CA VAL A 33 17.97 -9.70 21.93
C VAL A 33 17.18 -8.52 21.37
N ALA A 34 16.23 -8.80 20.46
CA ALA A 34 15.29 -7.81 19.99
C ALA A 34 14.63 -7.15 21.21
N THR A 35 14.64 -5.81 21.27
CA THR A 35 13.98 -5.08 22.34
C THR A 35 12.52 -5.52 22.40
N PRO A 36 11.97 -5.89 23.58
CA PRO A 36 10.58 -6.32 23.71
C PRO A 36 9.65 -5.25 23.13
N GLY A 37 8.87 -5.62 22.10
CA GLY A 37 7.98 -4.70 21.37
C GLY A 37 8.54 -4.13 20.06
N SER A 38 9.78 -4.43 19.69
CA SER A 38 10.29 -4.11 18.33
C SER A 38 9.88 -5.20 17.34
N SER A 39 8.78 -4.97 16.61
CA SER A 39 8.42 -5.77 15.44
C SER A 39 9.06 -5.18 14.17
N SER A 40 9.26 -6.03 13.15
CA SER A 40 9.58 -5.51 11.82
C SER A 40 8.40 -4.70 11.28
N SER A 41 8.68 -3.65 10.53
CA SER A 41 7.67 -2.80 9.91
C SER A 41 7.98 -2.61 8.43
N LEU A 42 6.97 -2.36 7.60
CA LEU A 42 7.21 -1.98 6.20
C LEU A 42 7.64 -0.51 6.10
N LEU A 43 8.26 -0.16 4.98
CA LEU A 43 8.54 1.22 4.57
C LEU A 43 7.93 1.47 3.20
N GLU A 44 7.16 2.55 3.09
CA GLU A 44 6.62 3.08 1.84
C GLU A 44 6.96 4.57 1.75
N ILE A 45 7.72 4.93 0.73
CA ILE A 45 8.25 6.27 0.46
C ILE A 45 7.45 6.91 -0.68
N LYS A 46 6.99 8.14 -0.46
CA LYS A 46 6.44 9.00 -1.50
C LYS A 46 7.29 10.24 -1.69
N CYS A 47 7.64 10.49 -2.94
CA CYS A 47 8.30 11.72 -3.40
C CYS A 47 7.31 12.47 -4.32
N PRO A 48 6.40 13.30 -3.79
CA PRO A 48 5.33 13.87 -4.58
C PRO A 48 5.85 14.85 -5.66
N TYR A 49 5.39 14.66 -6.91
CA TYR A 49 5.86 15.42 -8.07
C TYR A 49 5.07 16.70 -8.38
N ASN A 50 3.92 16.93 -7.71
CA ASN A 50 3.07 18.13 -7.86
C ASN A 50 2.87 18.62 -9.30
N ARG A 51 2.39 17.74 -10.19
CA ARG A 51 2.12 18.10 -11.60
C ARG A 51 3.31 18.76 -12.32
N GLY A 52 4.55 18.43 -11.96
CA GLY A 52 5.75 19.03 -12.56
C GLY A 52 6.52 19.99 -11.67
N PHE A 53 6.02 20.30 -10.47
CA PHE A 53 6.62 21.28 -9.56
C PHE A 53 7.04 20.66 -8.21
N PRO A 54 7.97 19.69 -8.20
CA PRO A 54 8.32 18.95 -6.98
C PRO A 54 9.01 19.82 -5.91
N ARG A 55 9.62 20.95 -6.30
CA ARG A 55 10.26 21.90 -5.36
C ARG A 55 9.23 22.63 -4.48
N ASP A 56 8.02 22.84 -4.99
CA ASP A 56 6.95 23.52 -4.26
C ASP A 56 6.24 22.59 -3.24
N MET A 57 6.57 21.30 -3.24
CA MET A 57 5.92 20.35 -2.34
C MET A 57 6.41 20.47 -0.91
N LYS A 58 5.43 20.58 -0.02
CA LYS A 58 5.63 20.50 1.42
C LYS A 58 5.27 19.10 1.92
N PRO A 59 5.93 18.62 2.97
CA PRO A 59 5.48 17.43 3.68
C PRO A 59 4.00 17.58 4.05
N TRP A 60 3.24 16.51 3.89
CA TRP A 60 1.83 16.55 4.21
C TRP A 60 1.62 16.75 5.71
N GLN A 61 0.61 17.55 6.06
CA GLN A 61 0.14 17.64 7.44
C GLN A 61 -0.75 16.44 7.79
N THR A 62 -1.58 16.02 6.83
CA THR A 62 -2.41 14.80 6.91
C THR A 62 -2.06 13.89 5.74
N ALA A 63 -1.88 12.60 6.02
CA ALA A 63 -1.56 11.62 4.98
C ALA A 63 -2.64 11.62 3.87
N PRO A 64 -2.27 11.54 2.58
CA PRO A 64 -3.28 11.46 1.52
C PRO A 64 -4.02 10.12 1.58
N TRP A 65 -5.32 10.18 1.83
CA TRP A 65 -6.18 8.99 2.05
C TRP A 65 -6.13 7.97 0.91
N TYR A 66 -5.91 8.40 -0.33
CA TYR A 66 -5.92 7.50 -1.49
C TYR A 66 -4.72 6.54 -1.54
N TYR A 67 -3.73 6.69 -0.65
CA TYR A 67 -2.67 5.71 -0.47
C TYR A 67 -3.02 4.59 0.51
N MET A 68 -4.07 4.71 1.32
CA MET A 68 -4.36 3.74 2.39
C MET A 68 -4.63 2.34 1.81
N ALA A 69 -5.31 2.24 0.66
CA ALA A 69 -5.52 0.96 -0.03
C ALA A 69 -4.18 0.29 -0.38
N GLN A 70 -3.22 1.05 -0.90
CA GLN A 70 -1.89 0.55 -1.23
C GLN A 70 -1.18 0.08 0.05
N VAL A 71 -1.09 0.93 1.08
CA VAL A 71 -0.36 0.65 2.32
C VAL A 71 -0.92 -0.58 3.05
N GLN A 72 -2.25 -0.71 3.13
CA GLN A 72 -2.91 -1.88 3.73
C GLN A 72 -2.68 -3.15 2.92
N SER A 73 -2.68 -3.07 1.57
CA SER A 73 -2.36 -4.20 0.70
C SER A 73 -0.93 -4.70 0.89
N LEU A 74 0.03 -3.79 1.09
CA LEU A 74 1.43 -4.14 1.37
C LEU A 74 1.52 -4.95 2.67
N MET A 75 0.89 -4.46 3.74
CA MET A 75 0.87 -5.12 5.05
C MET A 75 0.21 -6.49 5.00
N GLU A 76 -0.88 -6.64 4.24
CA GLU A 76 -1.49 -7.95 4.03
C GLU A 76 -0.52 -8.92 3.34
N ILE A 77 0.00 -8.56 2.18
CA ILE A 77 0.78 -9.47 1.32
C ILE A 77 2.12 -9.84 1.98
N PHE A 78 2.71 -8.93 2.75
CA PHE A 78 3.96 -9.18 3.49
C PHE A 78 3.74 -9.81 4.86
N ASP A 79 2.49 -9.87 5.32
CA ASP A 79 2.10 -10.27 6.67
C ASP A 79 2.83 -9.46 7.75
N MET A 80 2.64 -8.14 7.71
CA MET A 80 3.21 -7.17 8.64
C MET A 80 2.10 -6.38 9.31
N ASP A 81 2.27 -6.05 10.59
CA ASP A 81 1.24 -5.34 11.36
C ASP A 81 1.32 -3.81 11.21
N SER A 82 2.44 -3.29 10.73
CA SER A 82 2.66 -1.85 10.62
C SER A 82 3.47 -1.45 9.37
N CYS A 83 3.28 -0.21 8.93
CA CYS A 83 4.01 0.41 7.84
C CYS A 83 4.37 1.87 8.14
N HIS A 84 5.65 2.20 7.98
CA HIS A 84 6.15 3.56 7.94
C HIS A 84 5.81 4.18 6.59
N PHE A 85 4.83 5.07 6.57
CA PHE A 85 4.46 5.85 5.40
C PHE A 85 5.19 7.20 5.41
N TYR A 86 6.23 7.31 4.59
CA TYR A 86 7.19 8.40 4.59
C TYR A 86 7.00 9.29 3.37
N CYS A 87 6.90 10.61 3.59
CA CYS A 87 6.88 11.60 2.53
C CYS A 87 8.19 12.39 2.55
N TRP A 88 8.90 12.40 1.42
CA TRP A 88 10.09 13.22 1.23
C TRP A 88 9.84 14.29 0.18
N THR A 89 10.18 15.54 0.48
CA THR A 89 10.15 16.63 -0.48
C THR A 89 11.52 17.27 -0.62
N ILE A 90 11.76 17.87 -1.80
CA ILE A 90 13.10 18.33 -2.20
C ILE A 90 13.60 19.47 -1.30
N GLU A 91 12.76 20.49 -1.03
CA GLU A 91 13.19 21.74 -0.38
C GLU A 91 12.53 21.98 0.99
N HIS A 92 11.57 21.14 1.38
CA HIS A 92 10.73 21.41 2.55
C HIS A 92 10.78 20.28 3.60
N GLY A 93 11.67 19.30 3.41
CA GLY A 93 11.95 18.23 4.37
C GLY A 93 11.05 17.02 4.17
N SER A 94 10.67 16.38 5.27
CA SER A 94 9.90 15.14 5.25
C SER A 94 8.89 15.04 6.39
N CYS A 95 7.91 14.16 6.22
CA CYS A 95 7.03 13.72 7.31
C CYS A 95 6.87 12.21 7.30
N LEU A 96 6.57 11.66 8.47
CA LEU A 96 6.40 10.23 8.68
C LEU A 96 5.08 9.97 9.40
N TYR A 97 4.35 8.97 8.91
CA TYR A 97 3.19 8.39 9.56
C TYR A 97 3.45 6.92 9.85
N MET A 98 2.96 6.44 10.99
CA MET A 98 2.87 5.01 11.26
C MET A 98 1.44 4.56 10.95
N VAL A 99 1.29 3.61 10.04
CA VAL A 99 -0.01 3.05 9.67
C VAL A 99 -0.06 1.63 10.22
N GLU A 100 -1.07 1.35 11.04
CA GLU A 100 -1.34 0.01 11.57
C GLU A 100 -2.23 -0.77 10.60
N ARG A 101 -2.08 -2.11 10.57
CA ARG A 101 -2.88 -3.00 9.74
C ARG A 101 -4.34 -3.00 10.19
N ASP A 102 -5.22 -2.73 9.24
CA ASP A 102 -6.67 -2.78 9.41
C ASP A 102 -7.23 -3.93 8.57
N ARG A 103 -7.50 -5.05 9.25
CA ARG A 103 -7.98 -6.29 8.62
C ARG A 103 -9.40 -6.14 8.09
N GLU A 104 -10.24 -5.33 8.73
CA GLU A 104 -11.61 -5.09 8.27
C GLU A 104 -11.60 -4.25 6.99
N TYR A 105 -10.82 -3.16 6.98
CA TYR A 105 -10.60 -2.36 5.79
C TYR A 105 -10.10 -3.22 4.62
N TRP A 106 -9.10 -4.07 4.88
CA TRP A 106 -8.55 -4.95 3.86
C TRP A 106 -9.59 -5.90 3.26
N GLN A 107 -10.52 -6.45 4.05
CA GLN A 107 -11.56 -7.34 3.51
C GLN A 107 -12.39 -6.67 2.42
N TYR A 108 -12.75 -5.38 2.58
CA TYR A 108 -13.48 -4.65 1.54
C TYR A 108 -12.64 -4.41 0.28
N VAL A 109 -11.35 -4.10 0.44
CA VAL A 109 -10.42 -3.94 -0.69
C VAL A 109 -10.23 -5.27 -1.41
N TYR A 110 -10.01 -6.35 -0.67
CA TYR A 110 -9.86 -7.70 -1.18
C TYR A 110 -11.09 -8.14 -1.99
N CYS A 111 -12.31 -7.93 -1.48
CA CYS A 111 -13.54 -8.25 -2.20
C CYS A 111 -13.61 -7.55 -3.57
N ALA A 112 -13.20 -6.29 -3.66
CA ALA A 112 -13.18 -5.56 -4.94
C ALA A 112 -12.11 -6.12 -5.89
N LEU A 113 -10.93 -6.46 -5.37
CA LEU A 113 -9.83 -7.03 -6.16
C LEU A 113 -10.16 -8.44 -6.66
N GLU A 114 -10.78 -9.26 -5.81
CA GLU A 114 -11.18 -10.64 -6.10
C GLU A 114 -12.24 -10.67 -7.21
N GLU A 115 -13.27 -9.81 -7.09
CA GLU A 115 -14.30 -9.66 -8.12
C GLU A 115 -13.68 -9.23 -9.46
N PHE A 116 -12.85 -8.18 -9.44
CA PHE A 116 -12.17 -7.72 -10.65
C PHE A 116 -11.32 -8.82 -11.29
N TRP A 117 -10.57 -9.56 -10.48
CA TRP A 117 -9.68 -10.59 -11.00
C TRP A 117 -10.45 -11.79 -11.57
N HIS A 118 -11.27 -12.44 -10.75
CA HIS A 118 -11.88 -13.73 -11.11
C HIS A 118 -13.15 -13.58 -11.95
N LYS A 119 -13.94 -12.51 -11.76
CA LYS A 119 -15.20 -12.32 -12.49
C LYS A 119 -15.05 -11.46 -13.74
N ASN A 120 -13.98 -10.66 -13.85
CA ASN A 120 -13.78 -9.79 -15.01
C ASN A 120 -12.53 -10.17 -15.81
N LEU A 121 -11.36 -10.13 -15.20
CA LEU A 121 -10.10 -10.24 -15.94
C LEU A 121 -9.82 -11.66 -16.45
N VAL A 122 -9.94 -12.68 -15.60
CA VAL A 122 -9.62 -14.07 -15.97
C VAL A 122 -10.49 -14.56 -17.13
N PRO A 123 -11.84 -14.44 -17.09
CA PRO A 123 -12.68 -14.92 -18.20
C PRO A 123 -12.42 -14.17 -19.51
N ALA A 124 -12.26 -12.84 -19.45
CA ALA A 124 -11.93 -12.03 -20.62
C ALA A 124 -10.61 -12.46 -21.27
N ARG A 125 -9.59 -12.72 -20.44
CA ARG A 125 -8.28 -13.23 -20.88
C ARG A 125 -8.41 -14.60 -21.55
N GLU A 126 -9.17 -15.52 -20.98
CA GLU A 126 -9.37 -16.87 -21.51
C GLU A 126 -10.02 -16.83 -22.90
N ILE A 127 -11.09 -16.06 -23.08
CA ILE A 127 -11.74 -15.85 -24.39
C ILE A 127 -10.76 -15.33 -25.44
N LEU A 128 -9.95 -14.34 -25.07
CA LEU A 128 -8.96 -13.78 -26.00
C LEU A 128 -7.85 -14.77 -26.33
N LEU A 129 -7.39 -15.57 -25.36
CA LEU A 129 -6.37 -16.60 -25.62
C LEU A 129 -6.91 -17.70 -26.53
N ASP A 130 -8.11 -18.20 -26.26
CA ASP A 130 -8.72 -19.31 -27.01
C ASP A 130 -9.10 -18.89 -28.44
N SER A 131 -9.52 -17.65 -28.63
CA SER A 131 -9.85 -17.09 -29.95
C SER A 131 -8.65 -16.55 -30.73
N GLY A 132 -7.43 -16.62 -30.19
CA GLY A 132 -6.25 -16.00 -30.80
C GLY A 132 -6.36 -14.46 -30.91
N GLY A 133 -7.13 -13.84 -30.01
CA GLY A 133 -7.37 -12.40 -29.95
C GLY A 133 -8.51 -11.90 -30.83
N MET A 134 -9.30 -12.79 -31.45
CA MET A 134 -10.33 -12.42 -32.42
C MET A 134 -11.69 -12.12 -31.79
N ASP A 135 -12.03 -12.74 -30.65
CA ASP A 135 -13.33 -12.58 -30.01
C ASP A 135 -13.33 -11.47 -28.95
N VAL A 136 -13.08 -10.25 -29.41
CA VAL A 136 -13.08 -9.05 -28.56
C VAL A 136 -14.48 -8.74 -28.03
N ALA A 137 -15.52 -9.03 -28.80
CA ALA A 137 -16.90 -8.74 -28.43
C ALA A 137 -17.32 -9.54 -27.19
N ALA A 138 -17.06 -10.86 -27.17
CA ALA A 138 -17.35 -11.68 -25.99
C ALA A 138 -16.48 -11.30 -24.79
N ALA A 139 -15.20 -10.97 -24.99
CA ALA A 139 -14.33 -10.53 -23.91
C ALA A 139 -14.82 -9.22 -23.24
N LEU A 140 -15.45 -8.32 -24.01
CA LEU A 140 -16.02 -7.07 -23.49
C LEU A 140 -17.25 -7.27 -22.60
N GLU A 141 -17.94 -8.41 -22.67
CA GLU A 141 -19.05 -8.71 -21.75
C GLU A 141 -18.59 -8.80 -20.30
N TYR A 142 -17.31 -9.14 -20.09
CA TYR A 142 -16.68 -9.21 -18.77
C TYR A 142 -16.05 -7.89 -18.33
N LYS A 143 -16.22 -6.80 -19.09
CA LYS A 143 -15.67 -5.49 -18.72
C LYS A 143 -16.24 -5.04 -17.37
N PRO A 144 -15.38 -4.69 -16.39
CA PRO A 144 -15.86 -4.19 -15.12
C PRO A 144 -16.47 -2.79 -15.28
N ARG A 145 -17.29 -2.40 -14.30
CA ARG A 145 -17.74 -1.01 -14.17
C ARG A 145 -16.54 -0.09 -13.95
N GLU A 146 -16.64 1.13 -14.43
CA GLU A 146 -15.62 2.17 -14.22
C GLU A 146 -15.40 2.44 -12.73
N ILE A 147 -16.46 2.37 -11.92
CA ILE A 147 -16.42 2.56 -10.47
C ILE A 147 -17.04 1.33 -9.81
N HIS A 148 -16.27 0.65 -8.96
CA HIS A 148 -16.74 -0.48 -8.17
C HIS A 148 -17.72 -0.04 -7.07
N MET A 149 -18.67 -0.90 -6.68
CA MET A 149 -19.70 -0.55 -5.66
C MET A 149 -19.10 -0.20 -4.30
N LEU A 150 -17.96 -0.81 -3.98
CA LEU A 150 -17.27 -0.58 -2.71
C LEU A 150 -16.42 0.70 -2.72
N THR A 151 -16.23 1.39 -3.86
CA THR A 151 -15.31 2.53 -3.97
C THR A 151 -15.63 3.65 -3.00
N GLU A 152 -16.88 4.09 -2.90
CA GLU A 152 -17.23 5.19 -1.97
C GLU A 152 -17.08 4.77 -0.52
N TYR A 153 -17.39 3.51 -0.21
CA TYR A 153 -17.24 2.99 1.14
C TYR A 153 -15.76 2.86 1.55
N THR A 154 -14.91 2.25 0.72
CA THR A 154 -13.47 2.15 1.01
C THR A 154 -12.79 3.51 1.04
N LYS A 155 -13.25 4.48 0.25
CA LYS A 155 -12.81 5.88 0.32
C LYS A 155 -13.13 6.53 1.66
N ILE A 156 -14.35 6.37 2.18
CA ILE A 156 -14.72 6.87 3.53
C ILE A 156 -13.82 6.25 4.61
N LEU A 157 -13.60 4.93 4.55
CA LEU A 157 -12.71 4.26 5.51
C LEU A 157 -11.25 4.75 5.39
N SER A 158 -10.75 4.94 4.17
CA SER A 158 -9.41 5.47 3.90
C SER A 158 -9.24 6.88 4.46
N GLN A 159 -10.26 7.74 4.32
CA GLN A 159 -10.26 9.09 4.88
C GLN A 159 -10.25 9.06 6.41
N ARG A 160 -11.07 8.21 7.02
CA ARG A 160 -11.08 8.03 8.49
C ARG A 160 -9.71 7.59 9.00
N MET A 161 -9.13 6.56 8.38
CA MET A 161 -7.80 6.04 8.72
C MET A 161 -6.74 7.14 8.60
N ALA A 162 -6.67 7.83 7.47
CA ALA A 162 -5.67 8.88 7.24
C ALA A 162 -5.81 10.07 8.21
N ASN A 163 -7.05 10.43 8.58
CA ASN A 163 -7.32 11.52 9.52
C ASN A 163 -7.00 11.16 10.97
N SER A 164 -6.96 9.86 11.32
CA SER A 164 -6.55 9.41 12.66
C SER A 164 -5.03 9.26 12.80
N LEU A 165 -4.25 9.37 11.71
CA LEU A 165 -2.80 9.24 11.78
C LEU A 165 -2.16 10.48 12.41
N GLU A 166 -1.30 10.25 13.39
CA GLU A 166 -0.45 11.29 13.93
C GLU A 166 0.76 11.51 13.02
N VAL A 167 1.02 12.77 12.67
CA VAL A 167 2.25 13.14 11.98
C VAL A 167 3.38 13.23 13.00
N LYS A 168 4.45 12.45 12.79
CA LYS A 168 5.69 12.64 13.54
C LYS A 168 6.59 13.61 12.77
N PRO A 169 6.75 14.87 13.21
CA PRO A 169 7.68 15.78 12.57
C PRO A 169 9.10 15.24 12.76
N MET A 170 9.84 15.12 11.66
CA MET A 170 11.25 14.76 11.75
C MET A 170 12.04 15.92 12.38
N PRO A 171 12.97 15.64 13.31
CA PRO A 171 13.77 16.67 13.96
C PRO A 171 14.45 17.59 12.94
N ASN A 172 14.41 18.90 13.17
CA ASN A 172 14.95 19.92 12.24
C ASN A 172 16.45 19.75 11.91
N ASN A 173 17.18 19.00 12.72
CA ASN A 173 18.59 18.66 12.55
C ASN A 173 18.87 17.53 11.53
N LEU A 174 17.84 16.99 10.86
CA LEU A 174 18.00 16.09 9.69
C LEU A 174 17.75 16.77 8.34
N LYS A 175 17.64 18.11 8.30
CA LYS A 175 17.68 18.85 7.03
C LYS A 175 19.12 18.80 6.50
N MET A 176 19.38 17.89 5.56
CA MET A 176 20.58 17.93 4.71
C MET A 176 20.61 19.22 3.88
#